data_AF-A0A656JJV7-F1
#
_entry.id   AF-A0A656JJV7-F1
#
_cell.length_a   1.000
_cell.length_b   1.000
_cell.length_c   1.000
_cell.angle_alpha   90.00
_cell.angle_beta   90.00
_cell.angle_gamma   90.00
#
_symmetry.space_group_name_H-M   'P 1'
#
loop_
_entity.id
_entity.type
_entity.pdbx_description
1 polymer ?
#
loop_
_entity_poly.entity_id
_entity_poly.type
_entity_poly.pdbx_seq_one_letter_code
_entity_poly.pdbx_strand_id
1 'polypeptide(L)'
;MLSNNISFESATKEAKEAIIKKIKTFNSLGLIIIGDSLTDDAYEIGIDDLSTLLELFLEIPQHTYFFPEDISWIACLSLEGQLDFGGSNN
;
A
#
# COMPACT_ATOMS: atom_id res chain seq x y z
N MET A 1 1.65 -15.20 10.18
CA MET A 1 0.92 -15.45 8.92
C MET A 1 -0.02 -14.28 8.72
N LEU A 2 0.05 -13.59 7.57
CA LEU A 2 -0.94 -12.59 7.20
C LEU A 2 -2.26 -13.31 6.89
N SER A 3 -3.35 -12.81 7.43
CA SER A 3 -4.66 -13.50 7.52
C SER A 3 -5.80 -12.70 6.91
N ASN A 4 -5.56 -11.43 6.57
CA ASN A 4 -6.52 -10.53 5.93
C ASN A 4 -5.97 -10.07 4.59
N ASN A 5 -6.05 -10.93 3.57
CA ASN A 5 -5.46 -10.65 2.27
C ASN A 5 -6.50 -10.20 1.25
N ILE A 6 -6.15 -9.22 0.42
CA ILE A 6 -6.93 -8.79 -0.75
C ILE A 6 -5.94 -8.68 -1.90
N SER A 7 -6.27 -9.24 -3.05
CA SER A 7 -5.44 -9.19 -4.25
C SER A 7 -6.29 -8.75 -5.45
N PHE A 8 -5.72 -7.88 -6.27
CA PHE A 8 -6.30 -7.41 -7.51
C PHE A 8 -5.29 -7.60 -8.65
N GLU A 9 -5.72 -8.28 -9.71
CA GLU A 9 -4.94 -8.52 -10.93
C GLU A 9 -4.60 -7.23 -11.70
N SER A 10 -5.26 -6.11 -11.36
CA SER A 10 -4.96 -4.79 -11.94
C SER A 10 -5.41 -3.66 -11.02
N ALA A 11 -4.72 -2.53 -11.07
CA ALA A 11 -4.90 -1.37 -10.21
C ALA A 11 -5.96 -0.44 -10.79
N THR A 12 -7.13 -1.01 -11.03
CA THR A 12 -8.30 -0.25 -11.45
C THR A 12 -8.69 0.75 -10.36
N LYS A 13 -9.56 1.70 -10.72
CA LYS A 13 -10.11 2.65 -9.77
C LYS A 13 -10.77 1.94 -8.58
N GLU A 14 -11.50 0.87 -8.84
CA GLU A 14 -12.19 0.07 -7.84
C GLU A 14 -11.21 -0.66 -6.91
N ALA A 15 -10.12 -1.21 -7.45
CA ALA A 15 -9.06 -1.84 -6.66
C ALA A 15 -8.40 -0.85 -5.69
N LYS A 16 -8.10 0.36 -6.18
CA LYS A 16 -7.54 1.45 -5.36
C LYS A 16 -8.50 1.86 -4.25
N GLU A 17 -9.77 2.12 -4.58
CA GLU A 17 -10.80 2.50 -3.61
C GLU A 17 -10.97 1.41 -2.53
N ALA A 18 -10.93 0.13 -2.91
CA ALA A 18 -11.04 -0.98 -1.98
C ALA A 18 -9.86 -1.05 -1.01
N ILE A 19 -8.62 -0.88 -1.49
CA ILE A 19 -7.42 -0.89 -0.63
C ILE A 19 -7.37 0.35 0.27
N ILE A 20 -7.64 1.54 -0.25
CA ILE A 20 -7.69 2.77 0.56
C ILE A 20 -8.73 2.59 1.68
N LYS A 21 -9.92 2.10 1.33
CA LYS A 21 -10.97 1.84 2.33
C LYS A 21 -10.52 0.82 3.37
N LYS A 22 -9.84 -0.25 2.94
CA LYS A 22 -9.32 -1.28 3.85
C LYS A 22 -8.25 -0.71 4.79
N ILE A 23 -7.27 0.01 4.27
CA ILE A 23 -6.20 0.64 5.05
C ILE A 23 -6.79 1.61 6.08
N LYS A 24 -7.77 2.44 5.68
CA LYS A 24 -8.44 3.37 6.59
C LYS A 24 -9.19 2.69 7.75
N THR A 25 -9.44 1.38 7.70
CA THR A 25 -10.00 0.64 8.85
C THR A 25 -9.01 0.39 9.98
N PHE A 26 -7.70 0.54 9.73
CA PHE A 26 -6.65 0.25 10.72
C PHE A 26 -6.25 1.46 11.58
N ASN A 27 -6.93 2.61 11.44
CA ASN A 27 -6.74 3.81 12.26
C ASN A 27 -5.28 4.33 12.35
N SER A 28 -4.46 4.05 11.34
CA SER A 28 -3.09 4.54 11.19
C SER A 28 -3.07 6.05 10.91
N LEU A 29 -2.22 6.81 11.60
CA LEU A 29 -2.02 8.25 11.34
C LEU A 29 -1.04 8.50 10.18
N GLY A 30 -0.03 7.65 10.05
CA GLY A 30 1.01 7.72 9.03
C GLY A 30 1.28 6.36 8.38
N LEU A 31 1.87 6.42 7.19
CA LEU A 31 2.29 5.26 6.40
C LEU A 31 3.74 5.41 5.98
N ILE A 32 4.50 4.33 6.17
CA ILE A 32 5.87 4.19 5.67
C ILE A 32 5.82 3.49 4.31
N ILE A 33 6.61 4.01 3.37
CA ILE A 33 6.67 3.58 1.98
C ILE A 33 8.11 3.18 1.64
N ILE A 34 8.27 2.02 1.00
CA ILE A 34 9.57 1.51 0.52
C ILE A 34 9.40 0.93 -0.89
N GLY A 35 10.27 1.31 -1.83
CA GLY A 35 10.35 0.68 -3.17
C GLY A 35 11.30 -0.54 -3.19
N ASP A 36 11.17 -1.46 -4.16
CA ASP A 36 11.96 -2.71 -4.14
C ASP A 36 13.42 -2.61 -4.61
N SER A 37 13.87 -1.46 -5.13
CA SER A 37 15.24 -1.36 -5.66
C SER A 37 15.76 0.03 -6.07
N LEU A 38 14.93 1.08 -6.13
CA LEU A 38 15.40 2.40 -6.62
C LEU A 38 15.76 3.45 -5.57
N THR A 39 15.39 3.27 -4.29
CA THR A 39 15.70 4.25 -3.24
C THR A 39 16.29 3.56 -2.02
N ASP A 40 17.40 4.09 -1.50
CA ASP A 40 17.93 3.74 -0.17
C ASP A 40 17.11 4.38 0.96
N ASP A 41 16.15 5.23 0.60
CA ASP A 41 15.30 5.99 1.49
C ASP A 41 13.91 5.36 1.63
N ALA A 42 13.35 5.50 2.82
CA ALA A 42 11.93 5.28 3.09
C ALA A 42 11.23 6.63 3.22
N TYR A 43 9.98 6.71 2.77
CA TYR A 43 9.15 7.91 2.91
C TYR A 43 8.06 7.69 3.94
N GLU A 44 7.71 8.72 4.68
CA GLU A 44 6.56 8.73 5.58
C GLU A 44 5.54 9.76 5.07
N ILE A 45 4.28 9.36 5.01
CA ILE A 45 3.17 10.23 4.62
C ILE A 45 2.02 10.15 5.60
N GLY A 46 1.17 11.18 5.61
CA GLY A 46 -0.13 11.10 6.26
C GLY A 46 -1.06 10.13 5.52
N ILE A 47 -1.94 9.46 6.27
CA ILE A 47 -2.92 8.53 5.68
C ILE A 47 -3.85 9.20 4.64
N ASP A 48 -4.09 10.50 4.77
CA ASP A 48 -4.93 11.26 3.85
C ASP A 48 -4.27 11.49 2.48
N ASP A 49 -2.94 11.42 2.40
CA ASP A 49 -2.19 11.59 1.15
C ASP A 49 -2.09 10.27 0.34
N LEU A 50 -2.52 9.15 0.91
CA LEU A 50 -2.43 7.82 0.29
C LEU A 50 -3.07 7.76 -1.11
N SER A 51 -4.19 8.45 -1.33
CA SER A 51 -4.87 8.43 -2.63
C SER A 51 -4.00 9.06 -3.72
N THR A 52 -3.47 10.25 -3.45
CA THR A 52 -2.59 10.98 -4.38
C THR A 52 -1.31 10.18 -4.61
N LEU A 53 -0.79 9.57 -3.56
CA LEU A 53 0.41 8.75 -3.64
C LEU A 53 0.19 7.53 -4.55
N LEU A 54 -0.91 6.79 -4.38
CA LEU A 54 -1.22 5.64 -5.23
C LEU A 54 -1.36 6.02 -6.71
N GLU A 55 -1.86 7.22 -7.02
CA GLU A 55 -1.88 7.72 -8.39
C GLU A 55 -0.48 7.93 -8.95
N LEU A 56 0.43 8.51 -8.17
CA LEU A 56 1.82 8.74 -8.57
C LEU A 56 2.59 7.43 -8.79
N PHE A 57 2.48 6.47 -7.86
CA PHE A 57 3.26 5.23 -7.95
C PHE A 57 2.77 4.28 -9.04
N LEU A 58 1.54 4.44 -9.55
CA LEU A 58 1.09 3.66 -10.70
C LEU A 58 1.78 4.01 -12.02
N GLU A 59 2.31 5.23 -12.10
CA GLU A 59 3.12 5.65 -13.24
C GLU A 59 4.58 5.16 -13.12
N ILE A 60 4.97 4.67 -11.94
CA ILE A 60 6.30 4.17 -11.65
C ILE A 60 6.28 2.65 -11.77
N PRO A 61 6.99 2.05 -12.73
CA PRO A 61 7.07 0.60 -12.87
C PRO A 61 8.00 0.05 -11.78
N GLN A 62 7.55 0.02 -10.53
CA GLN A 62 8.26 -0.59 -9.40
C GLN A 62 7.31 -1.23 -8.39
N HIS A 63 7.80 -2.25 -7.67
CA HIS A 63 7.10 -2.70 -6.48
C HIS A 63 7.24 -1.65 -5.38
N THR A 64 6.12 -1.25 -4.80
CA THR A 64 6.05 -0.29 -3.71
C THR A 64 5.29 -0.91 -2.55
N TYR A 65 5.89 -0.90 -1.37
CA TYR A 65 5.33 -1.44 -0.14
C TYR A 65 4.85 -0.31 0.77
N PHE A 66 3.72 -0.54 1.44
CA PHE A 66 3.10 0.38 2.39
C PHE A 66 2.86 -0.33 3.71
N PHE A 67 3.22 0.28 4.82
CA PHE A 67 2.98 -0.29 6.15
C PHE A 67 2.89 0.81 7.21
N PRO A 68 2.16 0.57 8.32
CA PRO A 68 2.13 1.50 9.45
C PRO A 68 3.41 1.36 10.29
N GLU A 69 3.70 2.34 11.16
CA GLU A 69 4.86 2.29 12.06
C GLU A 69 4.94 1.01 12.91
N ASP A 70 3.78 0.46 13.30
CA ASP A 70 3.69 -0.75 14.11
C ASP A 70 3.81 -2.06 13.30
N ILE A 71 3.92 -1.96 11.97
CA ILE A 71 4.08 -3.08 11.02
C ILE A 71 2.94 -4.12 11.18
N SER A 72 1.75 -3.67 11.60
CA SER A 72 0.59 -4.56 11.81
C SER A 72 -0.03 -5.10 10.50
N TRP A 73 0.24 -4.44 9.37
CA TRP A 73 -0.16 -4.87 8.03
C TRP A 73 0.84 -4.37 6.98
N ILE A 74 0.76 -4.93 5.78
CA ILE A 74 1.54 -4.50 4.61
C ILE A 74 0.64 -4.49 3.37
N ALA A 75 0.82 -3.50 2.50
CA ALA A 75 0.27 -3.49 1.15
C ALA A 75 1.41 -3.42 0.14
N CYS A 76 1.18 -3.95 -1.05
CA CYS A 76 2.12 -3.97 -2.16
C CYS A 76 1.40 -3.51 -3.43
N LEU A 77 1.97 -2.54 -4.13
CA LEU A 77 1.63 -2.21 -5.50
C LEU A 77 2.74 -2.75 -6.41
N SER A 78 2.41 -3.58 -7.40
CA SER A 78 3.39 -4.19 -8.31
C SER A 78 3.60 -3.41 -9.60
N LEU A 79 4.72 -3.70 -10.27
CA LEU A 79 5.07 -3.22 -11.61
C LEU A 79 3.99 -3.46 -12.68
N GLU A 80 3.21 -4.53 -12.51
CA GLU A 80 2.17 -4.94 -13.45
C GLU A 80 0.84 -4.25 -13.13
N GLY A 81 0.87 -3.29 -12.21
CA GLY A 81 -0.32 -2.66 -11.66
C GLY A 81 -1.12 -3.62 -10.80
N GLN A 82 -0.58 -4.73 -10.31
CA GLN A 82 -1.32 -5.57 -9.36
C GLN A 82 -1.28 -4.92 -7.99
N LEU A 83 -2.34 -5.12 -7.22
CA LEU A 83 -2.52 -4.49 -5.92
C LEU A 83 -2.84 -5.56 -4.87
N ASP A 84 -1.91 -5.75 -3.94
CA ASP A 84 -2.00 -6.74 -2.87
C ASP A 84 -2.03 -6.06 -1.51
N PHE A 85 -2.83 -6.58 -0.61
CA PHE A 85 -2.90 -6.19 0.80
C PHE A 85 -2.81 -7.44 1.65
N GLY A 86 -2.07 -7.38 2.77
CA GLY A 86 -2.04 -8.43 3.77
C GLY A 86 -1.94 -7.86 5.18
N GLY A 87 -2.92 -8.16 6.02
CA GLY A 87 -2.94 -7.78 7.44
C GLY A 87 -2.61 -8.94 8.38
N SER A 88 -1.96 -8.64 9.51
CA SER A 88 -1.89 -9.57 10.64
C SER A 88 -3.23 -9.62 11.38
N ASN A 89 -3.58 -10.77 11.95
CA ASN A 89 -4.60 -10.84 13.00
C ASN A 89 -3.93 -10.43 14.30
N ASN A 90 -4.14 -9.20 14.75
CA ASN A 90 -3.98 -8.84 16.15
C ASN A 90 -5.27 -9.18 16.91
#